data_AF-A0A2G4RBL3-F1
#
_entry.id   AF-A0A2G4RBL3-F1
#
_cell.length_a   1.000
_cell.length_b   1.000
_cell.length_c   1.000
_cell.angle_alpha   90.00
_cell.angle_beta   90.00
_cell.angle_gamma   90.00
#
_symmetry.space_group_name_H-M   'P 1'
#
loop_
_entity.id
_entity.type
_entity.pdbx_description
1 polymer ?
#
loop_
_entity_poly.entity_id
_entity_poly.type
_entity_poly.pdbx_seq_one_letter_code
_entity_poly.pdbx_strand_id
1 'polypeptide(L)'
;MSRFINKSFRSMSMLSIKEWNDLRYTIKFNLPRQEETITETLLLNIKRHVPCIDKIIGFSKVAEGQNGADFQWTIINHRNNISYNMRFQAKRIKNNLKTYDSIKQTIGKAKSSPMQIDVFQTSSEAANCVPLYIFFNYLNDLSIIPNNCCSIDIGCKNQKDYRNDYKVWSISISPAKKVRCNLIKMPPTKNNKTKFNQKVSTHIKDSMPIRCLFCPNYSGITDDREKKLNGENFQDAIMQKIRDLSQDMDESEGYDPKLGVVDGIPENVQEVLHTLKNFTDSPIPEERLTALSQKFDGCGALIITEIN
;
A
#
# COMPACT_ATOMS: atom_id res chain seq x y z
N MET A 1 4.50 21.47 4.18
CA MET A 1 4.63 20.02 3.86
C MET A 1 5.57 19.27 4.80
N SER A 2 6.85 19.64 4.90
CA SER A 2 7.90 18.89 5.64
C SER A 2 7.56 18.56 7.10
N ARG A 3 6.97 19.51 7.86
CA ARG A 3 6.55 19.27 9.25
C ARG A 3 5.47 18.19 9.39
N PHE A 4 4.49 18.15 8.48
CA PHE A 4 3.43 17.13 8.49
C PHE A 4 3.98 15.75 8.14
N ILE A 5 4.89 15.67 7.16
CA ILE A 5 5.55 14.42 6.77
C ILE A 5 6.35 13.84 7.94
N ASN A 6 7.17 14.67 8.61
CA ASN A 6 7.93 14.24 9.78
C ASN A 6 7.01 13.78 10.93
N LYS A 7 5.89 14.48 11.17
CA LYS A 7 4.88 14.05 12.14
C LYS A 7 4.28 12.70 11.74
N SER A 8 3.87 12.52 10.49
CA SER A 8 3.31 11.28 9.96
C SER A 8 4.29 10.11 10.05
N PHE A 9 5.56 10.32 9.70
CA PHE A 9 6.62 9.31 9.84
C PHE A 9 6.77 8.84 11.28
N ARG A 10 6.83 9.79 12.24
CA ARG A 10 6.93 9.48 13.67
C ARG A 10 5.67 8.79 14.17
N SER A 11 4.48 9.28 13.81
CA SER A 11 3.21 8.66 14.17
C SER A 11 3.13 7.23 13.67
N MET A 12 3.43 6.97 12.40
CA MET A 12 3.45 5.61 11.85
C MET A 12 4.46 4.70 12.56
N SER A 13 5.64 5.22 12.90
CA SER A 13 6.62 4.46 13.69
C SER A 13 6.06 4.05 15.05
N MET A 14 5.42 5.00 15.76
CA MET A 14 4.81 4.73 17.06
C MET A 14 3.63 3.76 16.97
N LEU A 15 2.80 3.86 15.93
CA LEU A 15 1.71 2.92 15.69
C LEU A 15 2.23 1.50 15.44
N SER A 16 3.27 1.34 14.63
CA SER A 16 3.92 0.04 14.46
C SER A 16 4.48 -0.48 15.80
N ILE A 17 5.24 0.31 16.54
CA ILE A 17 5.82 -0.15 17.82
C ILE A 17 4.72 -0.57 18.81
N LYS A 18 3.62 0.18 18.87
CA LYS A 18 2.44 -0.16 19.67
C LYS A 18 1.85 -1.49 19.22
N GLU A 19 1.62 -1.67 17.92
CA GLU A 19 1.06 -2.90 17.36
C GLU A 19 1.95 -4.12 17.64
N TRP A 20 3.28 -3.94 17.59
CA TRP A 20 4.23 -4.99 17.96
C TRP A 20 4.03 -5.45 19.41
N ASN A 21 3.89 -4.50 20.34
CA ASN A 21 3.67 -4.82 21.76
C ASN A 21 2.29 -5.48 21.97
N ASP A 22 1.25 -4.99 21.31
CA ASP A 22 -0.11 -5.52 21.43
C ASP A 22 -0.15 -6.97 20.86
N LEU A 23 0.50 -7.23 19.72
CA LEU A 23 0.66 -8.59 19.16
C LEU A 23 1.48 -9.50 20.07
N ARG A 24 2.59 -9.00 20.65
CA ARG A 24 3.40 -9.75 21.62
C ARG A 24 2.54 -10.26 22.76
N TYR A 25 1.72 -9.40 23.36
CA TYR A 25 0.85 -9.78 24.47
C TYR A 25 -0.27 -10.73 24.03
N THR A 26 -0.86 -10.47 22.87
CA THR A 26 -1.86 -11.35 22.26
C THR A 26 -1.33 -12.78 22.12
N ILE A 27 -0.11 -12.93 21.58
CA ILE A 27 0.54 -14.23 21.41
C ILE A 27 0.93 -14.83 22.76
N LYS A 28 1.57 -14.05 23.64
CA LYS A 28 2.06 -14.51 24.95
C LYS A 28 0.94 -15.05 25.83
N PHE A 29 -0.22 -14.39 25.81
CA PHE A 29 -1.37 -14.74 26.65
C PHE A 29 -2.47 -15.50 25.89
N ASN A 30 -2.21 -15.91 24.64
CA ASN A 30 -3.15 -16.62 23.79
C ASN A 30 -4.53 -15.94 23.68
N LEU A 31 -4.55 -14.60 23.59
CA LEU A 31 -5.77 -13.83 23.48
C LEU A 31 -6.27 -13.79 22.03
N PRO A 32 -7.60 -13.77 21.80
CA PRO A 32 -8.14 -13.57 20.47
C PRO A 32 -7.96 -12.11 20.03
N ARG A 33 -7.36 -11.89 18.86
CA ARG A 33 -7.28 -10.58 18.22
C ARG A 33 -7.23 -10.75 16.71
N GLN A 34 -8.35 -10.60 16.02
CA GLN A 34 -8.43 -10.91 14.60
C GLN A 34 -7.81 -9.81 13.73
N GLU A 35 -7.55 -10.16 12.46
CA GLU A 35 -7.05 -9.24 11.43
C GLU A 35 -7.95 -7.99 11.33
N GLU A 36 -9.27 -8.19 11.31
CA GLU A 36 -10.30 -7.13 11.28
C GLU A 36 -10.11 -6.12 12.43
N THR A 37 -9.96 -6.61 13.67
CA THR A 37 -9.77 -5.75 14.86
C THR A 37 -8.49 -4.93 14.80
N ILE A 38 -7.40 -5.52 14.28
CA ILE A 38 -6.12 -4.82 14.12
C ILE A 38 -6.28 -3.70 13.08
N THR A 39 -6.90 -4.02 11.94
CA THR A 39 -7.19 -3.05 10.87
C THR A 39 -8.03 -1.89 11.40
N GLU A 40 -9.16 -2.14 12.03
CA GLU A 40 -10.05 -1.09 12.58
C GLU A 40 -9.32 -0.18 13.57
N THR A 41 -8.55 -0.78 14.49
CA THR A 41 -7.76 -0.04 15.48
C THR A 41 -6.68 0.81 14.80
N LEU A 42 -6.02 0.27 13.76
CA LEU A 42 -5.03 0.99 12.99
C LEU A 42 -5.65 2.19 12.28
N LEU A 43 -6.75 2.01 11.55
CA LEU A 43 -7.41 3.08 10.79
C LEU A 43 -7.83 4.26 11.69
N LEU A 44 -8.41 3.95 12.86
CA LEU A 44 -8.75 4.96 13.86
C LEU A 44 -7.52 5.75 14.32
N ASN A 45 -6.42 5.06 14.60
CA ASN A 45 -5.19 5.70 15.06
C ASN A 45 -4.49 6.50 13.95
N ILE A 46 -4.54 6.02 12.70
CA ILE A 46 -4.07 6.78 11.54
C ILE A 46 -4.87 8.08 11.45
N LYS A 47 -6.21 8.02 11.52
CA LYS A 47 -7.05 9.22 11.43
C LYS A 47 -6.77 10.23 12.54
N ARG A 48 -6.44 9.77 13.75
CA ARG A 48 -6.12 10.62 14.90
C ARG A 48 -4.72 11.26 14.82
N HIS A 49 -3.74 10.55 14.27
CA HIS A 49 -2.33 10.90 14.50
C HIS A 49 -1.52 11.14 13.23
N VAL A 50 -2.01 10.75 12.05
CA VAL A 50 -1.27 10.84 10.79
C VAL A 50 -1.90 11.92 9.89
N PRO A 51 -1.42 13.16 9.97
CA PRO A 51 -2.08 14.32 9.34
C PRO A 51 -2.00 14.35 7.81
N CYS A 52 -1.12 13.57 7.18
CA CYS A 52 -0.95 13.59 5.73
C CYS A 52 -1.91 12.66 4.98
N ILE A 53 -2.77 11.92 5.68
CA ILE A 53 -3.77 11.06 5.06
C ILE A 53 -5.12 11.77 5.14
N ASP A 54 -5.57 12.27 4.00
CA ASP A 54 -6.78 13.09 3.91
C ASP A 54 -8.04 12.25 4.10
N LYS A 55 -8.12 11.10 3.40
CA LYS A 55 -9.29 10.21 3.41
C LYS A 55 -8.89 8.78 3.77
N ILE A 56 -9.75 8.12 4.53
CA ILE A 56 -9.67 6.69 4.87
C ILE A 56 -11.07 6.12 4.71
N ILE A 57 -11.19 5.02 3.99
CA ILE A 57 -12.44 4.31 3.73
C ILE A 57 -12.20 2.85 4.11
N GLY A 58 -12.84 2.38 5.19
CA GLY A 58 -12.91 0.95 5.48
C GLY A 58 -13.98 0.28 4.61
N PHE A 59 -13.69 -0.89 4.07
CA PHE A 59 -14.65 -1.66 3.29
C PHE A 59 -15.42 -2.63 4.19
N SER A 60 -16.72 -2.79 3.93
CA SER A 60 -17.53 -3.83 4.57
C SER A 60 -17.19 -5.21 4.00
N LYS A 61 -17.59 -6.29 4.66
CA LYS A 61 -17.38 -7.66 4.14
C LYS A 61 -17.98 -7.88 2.75
N VAL A 62 -19.10 -7.20 2.46
CA VAL A 62 -19.73 -7.25 1.13
C VAL A 62 -18.86 -6.55 0.09
N ALA A 63 -18.33 -5.37 0.42
CA ALA A 63 -17.43 -4.63 -0.45
C ALA A 63 -16.09 -5.36 -0.63
N GLU A 64 -15.50 -5.92 0.43
CA GLU A 64 -14.29 -6.75 0.37
C GLU A 64 -14.51 -7.98 -0.52
N GLY A 65 -15.70 -8.60 -0.47
CA GLY A 65 -16.05 -9.69 -1.38
C GLY A 65 -16.07 -9.29 -2.85
N GLN A 66 -16.25 -8.01 -3.17
CA GLN A 66 -16.29 -7.48 -4.53
C GLN A 66 -14.94 -6.94 -5.00
N ASN A 67 -14.20 -6.27 -4.11
CA ASN A 67 -12.97 -5.56 -4.44
C ASN A 67 -11.71 -6.21 -3.86
N GLY A 68 -11.83 -7.21 -2.99
CA GLY A 68 -10.71 -7.90 -2.37
C GLY A 68 -9.80 -7.04 -1.50
N ALA A 69 -10.25 -5.86 -1.06
CA ALA A 69 -9.52 -4.92 -0.22
C ALA A 69 -10.22 -4.71 1.14
N ASP A 70 -9.44 -4.58 2.21
CA ASP A 70 -9.92 -4.21 3.54
C ASP A 70 -10.22 -2.71 3.67
N PHE A 71 -9.37 -1.87 3.08
CA PHE A 71 -9.56 -0.42 3.12
C PHE A 71 -8.84 0.32 1.98
N GLN A 72 -9.16 1.59 1.86
CA GLN A 72 -8.52 2.55 0.98
C GLN A 72 -8.09 3.78 1.77
N TRP A 73 -6.98 4.38 1.37
CA TRP A 73 -6.66 5.74 1.79
C TRP A 73 -6.38 6.66 0.58
N THR A 74 -6.43 7.96 0.82
CA THR A 74 -6.07 8.97 -0.18
C THR A 74 -5.18 10.03 0.45
N ILE A 75 -4.12 10.38 -0.26
CA ILE A 75 -3.27 11.55 0.02
C ILE A 75 -3.52 12.58 -1.09
N ILE A 76 -3.81 13.82 -0.72
CA ILE A 76 -4.11 14.90 -1.66
C ILE A 76 -2.95 15.88 -1.69
N ASN A 77 -2.41 16.11 -2.89
CA ASN A 77 -1.60 17.28 -3.19
C ASN A 77 -2.52 18.48 -3.46
N HIS A 78 -2.83 19.24 -2.42
CA HIS A 78 -3.68 20.44 -2.55
C HIS A 78 -3.08 21.51 -3.46
N ARG A 79 -1.75 21.56 -3.63
CA ARG A 79 -1.10 22.54 -4.52
C ARG A 79 -1.35 22.25 -5.99
N ASN A 80 -1.32 20.97 -6.36
CA ASN A 80 -1.43 20.56 -7.76
C ASN A 80 -2.80 19.93 -8.07
N ASN A 81 -3.72 19.89 -7.09
CA ASN A 81 -5.00 19.19 -7.15
C ASN A 81 -4.90 17.71 -7.58
N ILE A 82 -3.82 17.03 -7.20
CA ILE A 82 -3.59 15.62 -7.53
C ILE A 82 -3.94 14.76 -6.31
N SER A 83 -4.68 13.67 -6.53
CA SER A 83 -4.95 12.67 -5.49
C SER A 83 -4.21 11.37 -5.74
N TYR A 84 -3.67 10.79 -4.68
CA TYR A 84 -2.98 9.50 -4.71
C TYR A 84 -3.77 8.50 -3.89
N ASN A 85 -4.35 7.53 -4.58
CA ASN A 85 -5.22 6.52 -3.99
C ASN A 85 -4.48 5.20 -3.84
N MET A 86 -4.60 4.57 -2.69
CA MET A 86 -4.04 3.24 -2.47
C MET A 86 -5.06 2.39 -1.74
N ARG A 87 -5.18 1.13 -2.16
CA ARG A 87 -5.99 0.13 -1.49
C ARG A 87 -5.10 -0.88 -0.79
N PHE A 88 -5.58 -1.38 0.33
CA PHE A 88 -4.86 -2.30 1.18
C PHE A 88 -5.63 -3.57 1.36
N GLN A 89 -4.93 -4.68 1.20
CA GLN A 89 -5.36 -5.98 1.72
C GLN A 89 -4.52 -6.34 2.93
N ALA A 90 -5.17 -6.47 4.07
CA ALA A 90 -4.55 -6.76 5.35
C ALA A 90 -4.25 -8.25 5.47
N LYS A 91 -3.09 -8.58 6.04
CA LYS A 91 -2.73 -9.95 6.41
C LYS A 91 -1.98 -10.01 7.73
N ARG A 92 -2.49 -10.79 8.68
CA ARG A 92 -1.85 -11.02 9.97
C ARG A 92 -0.97 -12.26 9.95
N ILE A 93 0.21 -12.17 10.56
CA ILE A 93 1.03 -13.34 10.86
C ILE A 93 0.29 -14.30 11.79
N LYS A 94 0.41 -15.61 11.53
CA LYS A 94 -0.14 -16.64 12.43
C LYS A 94 0.66 -16.73 13.74
N ASN A 95 0.06 -17.33 14.76
CA ASN A 95 0.71 -17.59 16.06
C ASN A 95 1.99 -18.44 15.94
N ASN A 96 2.17 -19.18 14.84
CA ASN A 96 3.39 -19.95 14.54
C ASN A 96 4.57 -19.07 14.06
N LEU A 97 4.32 -17.78 13.79
CA LEU A 97 5.26 -16.77 13.31
C LEU A 97 5.96 -17.11 11.98
N LYS A 98 5.42 -18.06 11.22
CA LYS A 98 6.04 -18.59 10.00
C LYS A 98 5.24 -18.31 8.74
N THR A 99 3.92 -18.16 8.85
CA THR A 99 3.04 -18.06 7.68
C THR A 99 1.96 -16.99 7.80
N TYR A 100 1.50 -16.54 6.63
CA TYR A 100 0.27 -15.76 6.43
C TYR A 100 -0.76 -16.65 5.72
N ASP A 101 -1.49 -17.50 6.46
CA ASP A 101 -2.32 -18.57 5.86
C ASP A 101 -3.51 -18.09 5.01
N SER A 102 -3.87 -16.81 5.10
CA SER A 102 -4.97 -16.19 4.35
C SER A 102 -4.53 -15.46 3.08
N ILE A 103 -3.24 -15.44 2.71
CA ILE A 103 -2.82 -14.79 1.45
C ILE A 103 -3.40 -15.51 0.23
N LYS A 104 -3.51 -16.84 0.28
CA LYS A 104 -4.06 -17.65 -0.83
C LYS A 104 -5.60 -17.73 -0.86
N GLN A 105 -6.28 -16.90 -0.08
CA GLN A 105 -7.73 -16.98 0.08
C GLN A 105 -8.43 -16.80 -1.28
N THR A 106 -9.54 -17.51 -1.46
CA THR A 106 -10.42 -17.40 -2.64
C THR A 106 -11.69 -16.66 -2.25
N ILE A 107 -12.30 -15.98 -3.22
CA ILE A 107 -13.58 -15.29 -3.01
C ILE A 107 -14.74 -16.24 -3.31
N GLY A 108 -15.51 -16.57 -2.29
CA GLY A 108 -16.60 -17.54 -2.36
C GLY A 108 -16.16 -18.97 -2.03
N LYS A 109 -17.10 -19.92 -2.13
CA LYS A 109 -16.92 -21.32 -1.74
C LYS A 109 -16.75 -22.28 -2.92
N ALA A 110 -16.85 -21.78 -4.16
CA ALA A 110 -16.79 -22.61 -5.35
C ALA A 110 -15.35 -23.05 -5.63
N LYS A 111 -15.17 -24.25 -6.22
CA LYS A 111 -13.83 -24.75 -6.59
C LYS A 111 -13.16 -23.87 -7.66
N SER A 112 -13.96 -23.20 -8.48
CA SER A 112 -13.55 -22.24 -9.50
C SER A 112 -13.51 -20.79 -9.01
N SER A 113 -13.67 -20.56 -7.70
CA SER A 113 -13.61 -19.22 -7.13
C SER A 113 -12.26 -18.55 -7.42
N PRO A 114 -12.24 -17.29 -7.90
CA PRO A 114 -10.99 -16.58 -8.14
C PRO A 114 -10.23 -16.36 -6.83
N MET A 115 -8.90 -16.23 -6.92
CA MET A 115 -8.10 -15.85 -5.77
C MET A 115 -8.41 -14.39 -5.39
N GLN A 116 -8.50 -14.11 -4.09
CA GLN A 116 -8.78 -12.77 -3.58
C GLN A 116 -7.74 -11.76 -4.05
N ILE A 117 -6.47 -12.17 -4.13
CA ILE A 117 -5.38 -11.31 -4.62
C ILE A 117 -5.56 -10.90 -6.09
N ASP A 118 -6.14 -11.76 -6.94
CA ASP A 118 -6.38 -11.42 -8.34
C ASP A 118 -7.49 -10.37 -8.46
N VAL A 119 -8.62 -10.59 -7.76
CA VAL A 119 -9.72 -9.62 -7.68
C VAL A 119 -9.27 -8.30 -7.06
N PHE A 120 -8.41 -8.36 -6.05
CA PHE A 120 -7.82 -7.19 -5.41
C PHE A 120 -7.00 -6.34 -6.38
N GLN A 121 -6.12 -6.97 -7.17
CA GLN A 121 -5.31 -6.26 -8.16
C GLN A 121 -6.18 -5.62 -9.24
N THR A 122 -7.02 -6.41 -9.91
CA THR A 122 -7.89 -5.94 -11.00
C THR A 122 -8.83 -4.83 -10.55
N SER A 123 -9.47 -4.97 -9.40
CA SER A 123 -10.42 -3.95 -8.93
C SER A 123 -9.73 -2.67 -8.45
N SER A 124 -8.48 -2.76 -7.95
CA SER A 124 -7.70 -1.59 -7.57
C SER A 124 -7.23 -0.81 -8.79
N GLU A 125 -6.76 -1.51 -9.82
CA GLU A 125 -6.39 -0.92 -11.11
C GLU A 125 -7.58 -0.23 -11.77
N ALA A 126 -8.74 -0.88 -11.82
CA ALA A 126 -9.99 -0.30 -12.33
C ALA A 126 -10.44 0.94 -11.55
N ALA A 127 -10.07 1.05 -10.27
CA ALA A 127 -10.35 2.19 -9.42
C ALA A 127 -9.22 3.23 -9.36
N ASN A 128 -8.20 3.11 -10.23
CA ASN A 128 -7.00 3.94 -10.25
C ASN A 128 -6.34 4.06 -8.86
N CYS A 129 -6.21 2.92 -8.18
CA CYS A 129 -5.62 2.78 -6.86
C CYS A 129 -4.41 1.86 -6.92
N VAL A 130 -3.35 2.21 -6.18
CA VAL A 130 -2.18 1.33 -6.00
C VAL A 130 -2.58 0.14 -5.10
N PRO A 131 -2.45 -1.11 -5.55
CA PRO A 131 -2.77 -2.28 -4.74
C PRO A 131 -1.59 -2.67 -3.84
N LEU A 132 -1.78 -2.54 -2.53
CA LEU A 132 -0.77 -2.87 -1.52
C LEU A 132 -1.29 -3.94 -0.56
N TYR A 133 -0.42 -4.83 -0.11
CA TYR A 133 -0.64 -5.60 1.10
C TYR A 133 -0.16 -4.79 2.30
N ILE A 134 -0.87 -4.91 3.42
CA ILE A 134 -0.41 -4.46 4.74
C ILE A 134 -0.32 -5.67 5.66
N PHE A 135 0.89 -5.96 6.14
CA PHE A 135 1.18 -7.10 6.99
C PHE A 135 1.29 -6.69 8.46
N PHE A 136 0.59 -7.41 9.32
CA PHE A 136 0.67 -7.28 10.78
C PHE A 136 1.57 -8.36 11.36
N ASN A 137 2.73 -7.94 11.86
CA ASN A 137 3.84 -8.83 12.18
C ASN A 137 4.24 -8.76 13.66
N TYR A 138 4.56 -9.93 14.20
CA TYR A 138 5.35 -10.07 15.42
C TYR A 138 6.57 -10.90 15.07
N LEU A 139 7.67 -10.22 14.75
CA LEU A 139 8.91 -10.84 14.30
C LEU A 139 9.80 -11.07 15.52
N ASN A 140 10.11 -12.34 15.81
CA ASN A 140 11.07 -12.75 16.83
C ASN A 140 12.42 -13.18 16.23
N ASP A 141 12.41 -13.64 14.98
CA ASP A 141 13.61 -13.88 14.19
C ASP A 141 13.96 -12.59 13.43
N LEU A 142 15.04 -11.94 13.84
CA LEU A 142 15.50 -10.71 13.19
C LEU A 142 16.25 -11.00 11.88
N SER A 143 16.70 -12.24 11.64
CA SER A 143 17.48 -12.59 10.44
C SER A 143 16.66 -12.55 9.15
N ILE A 144 15.34 -12.59 9.25
CA ILE A 144 14.43 -12.49 8.11
C ILE A 144 14.11 -11.05 7.72
N ILE A 145 14.49 -10.06 8.56
CA ILE A 145 14.26 -8.65 8.26
C ILE A 145 15.24 -8.21 7.17
N PRO A 146 14.75 -7.64 6.05
CA PRO A 146 15.62 -7.15 4.99
C PRO A 146 16.53 -6.02 5.45
N ASN A 147 17.76 -6.04 4.94
CA ASN A 147 18.72 -4.95 5.13
C ASN A 147 18.52 -3.79 4.13
N ASN A 148 17.50 -3.86 3.26
CA ASN A 148 17.27 -2.91 2.16
C ASN A 148 16.48 -1.65 2.57
N CYS A 149 16.07 -1.53 3.84
CA CYS A 149 15.35 -0.37 4.28
C CYS A 149 16.34 0.72 4.72
N CYS A 150 16.34 1.89 4.06
CA CYS A 150 17.13 3.05 4.50
C CYS A 150 16.79 3.55 5.92
N SER A 151 15.77 2.99 6.57
CA SER A 151 15.55 3.17 8.01
C SER A 151 16.51 2.36 8.89
N ILE A 152 17.33 1.51 8.27
CA ILE A 152 18.39 0.70 8.86
C ILE A 152 19.79 1.19 8.40
N ASP A 153 19.86 2.06 7.38
CA ASP A 153 21.13 2.37 6.69
C ASP A 153 21.67 3.82 6.82
N ILE A 154 22.99 3.90 6.66
CA ILE A 154 24.04 4.80 7.17
C ILE A 154 23.84 6.34 7.08
N GLY A 155 22.84 6.83 6.35
CA GLY A 155 22.51 8.27 6.27
C GLY A 155 21.67 8.81 7.44
N CYS A 156 20.90 7.93 8.11
CA CYS A 156 20.22 8.23 9.37
C CYS A 156 21.19 7.96 10.53
N LYS A 157 22.03 8.95 10.85
CA LYS A 157 23.16 8.84 11.79
C LYS A 157 22.74 8.31 13.18
N ASN A 158 22.88 7.00 13.41
CA ASN A 158 23.45 6.35 14.63
C ASN A 158 23.13 4.84 14.68
N GLN A 159 23.96 4.02 14.02
CA GLN A 159 23.83 2.54 13.92
C GLN A 159 23.67 1.78 15.25
N LYS A 160 24.01 2.36 16.40
CA LYS A 160 24.01 1.64 17.69
C LYS A 160 22.62 1.50 18.34
N ASP A 161 21.62 2.28 17.93
CA ASP A 161 20.27 2.25 18.53
C ASP A 161 19.24 1.40 17.74
N TYR A 162 19.52 1.05 16.49
CA TYR A 162 18.50 0.51 15.56
C TYR A 162 18.19 -0.99 15.72
N ARG A 163 19.00 -1.77 16.46
CA ARG A 163 18.63 -3.14 16.85
C ARG A 163 17.35 -3.17 17.71
N ASN A 164 16.87 -2.03 18.21
CA ASN A 164 15.59 -1.88 18.89
C ASN A 164 14.41 -1.47 17.98
N ASP A 165 14.65 -1.11 16.72
CA ASP A 165 13.62 -0.56 15.83
C ASP A 165 12.97 -1.60 14.91
N TYR A 166 13.36 -2.88 15.00
CA TYR A 166 12.69 -3.97 14.29
C TYR A 166 11.17 -4.01 14.54
N LYS A 167 10.73 -3.45 15.68
CA LYS A 167 9.31 -3.29 16.01
C LYS A 167 8.53 -2.47 14.99
N VAL A 168 9.18 -1.60 14.21
CA VAL A 168 8.47 -0.85 13.16
C VAL A 168 8.05 -1.71 11.97
N TRP A 169 8.63 -2.91 11.84
CA TRP A 169 8.20 -3.92 10.88
C TRP A 169 6.92 -4.65 11.30
N SER A 170 6.39 -4.37 12.49
CA SER A 170 5.07 -4.92 12.88
C SER A 170 3.94 -4.48 11.97
N ILE A 171 4.11 -3.36 11.28
CA ILE A 171 3.24 -2.95 10.18
C ILE A 171 4.15 -2.70 9.00
N SER A 172 4.15 -3.65 8.07
CA SER A 172 4.89 -3.54 6.82
C SER A 172 3.93 -3.55 5.64
N ILE A 173 4.38 -3.05 4.50
CA ILE A 173 3.61 -3.04 3.27
C ILE A 173 4.42 -3.67 2.14
N SER A 174 3.73 -4.26 1.17
CA SER A 174 4.31 -4.85 -0.05
C SER A 174 3.39 -4.61 -1.23
N PRO A 175 3.91 -4.43 -2.46
CA PRO A 175 3.08 -4.41 -3.66
C PRO A 175 2.32 -5.73 -3.84
N ALA A 176 1.05 -5.68 -4.19
CA ALA A 176 0.24 -6.87 -4.41
C ALA A 176 0.83 -7.78 -5.50
N LYS A 177 1.41 -7.19 -6.56
CA LYS A 177 2.10 -7.93 -7.64
C LYS A 177 3.25 -8.80 -7.09
N LYS A 178 4.11 -8.24 -6.23
CA LYS A 178 5.22 -8.97 -5.61
C LYS A 178 4.72 -10.11 -4.72
N VAL A 179 3.69 -9.84 -3.90
CA VAL A 179 3.04 -10.88 -3.07
C VAL A 179 2.48 -11.99 -3.95
N ARG A 180 1.80 -11.65 -5.05
CA ARG A 180 1.24 -12.61 -6.01
C ARG A 180 2.31 -13.49 -6.64
N CYS A 181 3.38 -12.88 -7.15
CA CYS A 181 4.51 -13.61 -7.73
C CYS A 181 5.13 -14.55 -6.70
N ASN A 182 5.40 -14.07 -5.49
CA ASN A 182 5.98 -14.90 -4.42
C ASN A 182 5.07 -16.05 -4.02
N LEU A 183 3.76 -15.83 -4.00
CA LEU A 183 2.78 -16.85 -3.64
C LEU A 183 2.78 -18.04 -4.61
N ILE A 184 3.03 -17.81 -5.90
CA ILE A 184 3.02 -18.86 -6.95
C ILE A 184 4.38 -19.49 -7.26
N LYS A 185 5.50 -18.90 -6.82
CA LYS A 185 6.88 -19.34 -7.11
C LYS A 185 7.26 -20.76 -6.63
N MET A 186 6.37 -21.57 -6.05
CA MET A 186 6.74 -22.94 -5.68
C MET A 186 6.65 -23.89 -6.88
N PRO A 187 7.71 -24.63 -7.21
CA PRO A 187 7.64 -25.67 -8.23
C PRO A 187 6.61 -26.73 -7.81
N PRO A 188 5.82 -27.26 -8.75
CA PRO A 188 4.90 -28.34 -8.47
C PRO A 188 5.68 -29.54 -7.91
N THR A 189 5.34 -29.98 -6.70
CA THR A 189 5.89 -31.22 -6.15
C THR A 189 5.31 -32.41 -6.91
N LYS A 190 6.05 -33.52 -7.01
CA LYS A 190 5.64 -34.79 -7.65
C LYS A 190 4.24 -35.31 -7.25
N ASN A 191 3.64 -34.80 -6.17
CA ASN A 191 2.32 -35.18 -5.65
C ASN A 191 1.17 -34.20 -6.01
N ASN A 192 1.24 -33.48 -7.13
CA ASN A 192 0.10 -32.84 -7.81
C ASN A 192 -0.74 -31.79 -7.03
N LYS A 193 -0.25 -31.21 -5.94
CA LYS A 193 -0.89 -30.05 -5.31
C LYS A 193 -0.01 -28.81 -5.46
N THR A 194 -0.49 -27.80 -6.18
CA THR A 194 0.11 -26.46 -6.22
C THR A 194 0.24 -25.95 -4.79
N LYS A 195 1.48 -25.86 -4.29
CA LYS A 195 1.74 -25.41 -2.92
C LYS A 195 1.98 -23.91 -2.96
N PHE A 196 1.04 -23.11 -2.48
CA PHE A 196 1.25 -21.68 -2.38
C PHE A 196 2.33 -21.34 -1.33
N ASN A 197 3.24 -20.42 -1.65
CA ASN A 197 4.24 -19.95 -0.70
C ASN A 197 3.66 -18.87 0.21
N GLN A 198 3.32 -19.25 1.42
CA GLN A 198 2.73 -18.35 2.43
C GLN A 198 3.75 -17.95 3.50
N LYS A 199 5.05 -18.23 3.30
CA LYS A 199 6.08 -18.01 4.32
C LYS A 199 6.31 -16.52 4.54
N VAL A 200 6.38 -16.12 5.81
CA VAL A 200 6.71 -14.75 6.22
C VAL A 200 8.05 -14.33 5.64
N SER A 201 9.06 -15.19 5.73
CA SER A 201 10.42 -14.95 5.22
C SER A 201 10.51 -14.75 3.71
N THR A 202 9.48 -15.14 2.95
CA THR A 202 9.41 -14.83 1.51
C THR A 202 8.84 -13.43 1.30
N HIS A 203 7.65 -13.17 1.84
CA HIS A 203 6.94 -11.91 1.57
C HIS A 203 7.57 -10.71 2.24
N ILE A 204 8.23 -10.90 3.39
CA ILE A 204 8.90 -9.81 4.10
C ILE A 204 10.08 -9.23 3.30
N LYS A 205 10.72 -10.02 2.44
CA LYS A 205 11.87 -9.60 1.61
C LYS A 205 11.55 -8.46 0.66
N ASP A 206 10.33 -8.48 0.15
CA ASP A 206 9.80 -7.47 -0.78
C ASP A 206 8.91 -6.45 -0.06
N SER A 207 8.93 -6.45 1.28
CA SER A 207 8.18 -5.51 2.11
C SER A 207 9.05 -4.38 2.64
N MET A 208 8.41 -3.31 3.08
CA MET A 208 9.04 -2.25 3.88
C MET A 208 8.16 -1.84 5.06
N PRO A 209 8.70 -1.27 6.15
CA PRO A 209 7.89 -0.68 7.22
C PRO A 209 6.95 0.40 6.67
N ILE A 210 5.69 0.45 7.13
CA ILE A 210 4.68 1.40 6.63
C ILE A 210 5.11 2.86 6.78
N ARG A 211 5.90 3.17 7.82
CA ARG A 211 6.47 4.52 8.03
C ARG A 211 7.30 5.00 6.85
N CYS A 212 7.89 4.10 6.06
CA CYS A 212 8.79 4.44 4.96
C CYS A 212 8.09 5.19 3.83
N LEU A 213 6.77 5.06 3.70
CA LEU A 213 5.96 5.91 2.83
C LEU A 213 6.12 7.40 3.14
N PHE A 214 6.39 7.73 4.40
CA PHE A 214 6.56 9.10 4.87
C PHE A 214 8.01 9.44 5.20
N CYS A 215 8.96 8.57 4.86
CA CYS A 215 10.36 8.80 5.18
C CYS A 215 10.93 9.97 4.34
N PRO A 216 11.48 11.02 4.98
CA PRO A 216 12.03 12.18 4.29
C PRO A 216 13.35 11.86 3.57
N ASN A 217 14.08 10.84 4.02
CA ASN A 217 15.43 10.49 3.54
C ASN A 217 15.47 9.22 2.68
N TYR A 218 14.32 8.65 2.32
CA TYR A 218 14.29 7.37 1.61
C TYR A 218 14.78 7.54 0.18
N SER A 219 15.88 6.87 -0.15
CA SER A 219 16.51 6.86 -1.47
C SER A 219 16.04 5.72 -2.39
N GLY A 220 15.04 4.93 -1.99
CA GLY A 220 14.58 3.76 -2.76
C GLY A 220 15.12 2.44 -2.20
N ILE A 221 14.43 1.33 -2.49
CA ILE A 221 15.09 0.03 -2.67
C ILE A 221 15.70 0.14 -4.05
N THR A 222 16.87 0.76 -4.14
CA THR A 222 17.59 0.84 -5.40
C THR A 222 18.16 -0.55 -5.66
N ASP A 223 17.76 -1.18 -6.76
CA ASP A 223 18.74 -1.97 -7.51
C ASP A 223 19.94 -1.05 -7.74
N ASP A 224 21.17 -1.53 -7.55
CA ASP A 224 22.41 -0.73 -7.47
C ASP A 224 22.71 0.13 -8.72
N ARG A 225 21.82 0.11 -9.72
CA ARG A 225 21.96 0.76 -11.02
C ARG A 225 21.40 2.18 -11.11
N GLU A 226 20.59 2.65 -10.16
CA GLU A 226 19.93 3.97 -10.30
C GLU A 226 20.33 4.97 -9.21
N LYS A 227 21.48 5.59 -9.41
CA LYS A 227 21.85 6.85 -8.74
C LYS A 227 21.53 8.04 -9.64
N LYS A 228 20.52 8.81 -9.27
CA LYS A 228 20.53 10.29 -9.13
C LYS A 228 19.10 10.80 -8.92
N LEU A 229 18.83 11.43 -7.78
CA LEU A 229 17.64 12.26 -7.59
C LEU A 229 18.07 13.67 -7.19
N ASN A 230 18.19 14.52 -8.21
CA ASN A 230 18.35 15.95 -8.08
C ASN A 230 16.96 16.57 -7.87
N GLY A 231 16.64 17.02 -6.65
CA GLY A 231 15.70 18.13 -6.42
C GLY A 231 14.21 17.93 -6.73
N GLU A 232 13.69 16.71 -6.83
CA GLU A 232 12.25 16.48 -7.09
C GLU A 232 11.36 16.62 -5.84
N ASN A 233 10.10 17.02 -6.07
CA ASN A 233 9.07 17.19 -5.03
C ASN A 233 8.80 15.85 -4.32
N PHE A 234 8.69 15.86 -2.99
CA PHE A 234 8.46 14.69 -2.15
C PHE A 234 7.28 13.80 -2.60
N GLN A 235 6.23 14.38 -3.19
CA GLN A 235 5.14 13.60 -3.78
C GLN A 235 5.55 12.91 -5.07
N ASP A 236 6.35 13.53 -5.92
CA ASP A 236 6.97 12.87 -7.07
C ASP A 236 7.95 11.78 -6.60
N ALA A 237 8.62 11.95 -5.46
CA ALA A 237 9.40 10.89 -4.84
C ALA A 237 8.53 9.78 -4.21
N ILE A 238 7.36 10.07 -3.61
CA ILE A 238 6.39 9.03 -3.20
C ILE A 238 5.82 8.31 -4.42
N MET A 239 5.63 9.02 -5.52
CA MET A 239 5.09 8.48 -6.75
C MET A 239 6.11 7.75 -7.58
N GLN A 240 7.37 8.15 -7.54
CA GLN A 240 8.49 7.35 -8.02
C GLN A 240 8.60 6.13 -7.10
N LYS A 241 8.57 6.26 -5.77
CA LYS A 241 8.50 5.13 -4.83
C LYS A 241 7.36 4.16 -5.15
N ILE A 242 6.17 4.64 -5.50
CA ILE A 242 5.02 3.82 -5.89
C ILE A 242 5.20 3.24 -7.31
N ARG A 243 5.73 4.03 -8.25
CA ARG A 243 6.00 3.61 -9.62
C ARG A 243 7.12 2.58 -9.68
N ASP A 244 8.25 2.76 -8.99
CA ASP A 244 9.35 1.80 -8.85
C ASP A 244 8.87 0.46 -8.29
N LEU A 245 8.00 0.49 -7.27
CA LEU A 245 7.34 -0.71 -6.74
C LEU A 245 6.46 -1.41 -7.77
N SER A 246 6.00 -0.67 -8.78
CA SER A 246 5.15 -1.13 -9.88
C SER A 246 5.91 -1.38 -11.19
N GLN A 247 7.10 -0.82 -11.42
CA GLN A 247 7.80 -0.70 -12.72
C GLN A 247 8.76 -1.84 -13.06
N ASP A 248 8.88 -2.89 -12.24
CA ASP A 248 9.46 -4.19 -12.65
C ASP A 248 8.52 -4.90 -13.67
N MET A 249 8.20 -4.22 -14.77
CA MET A 249 7.10 -4.55 -15.68
C MET A 249 7.50 -4.83 -17.11
N ASP A 250 8.75 -4.67 -17.58
CA ASP A 250 8.97 -4.74 -19.04
C ASP A 250 10.26 -5.37 -19.56
N GLU A 251 10.87 -6.31 -18.83
CA GLU A 251 11.90 -7.18 -19.43
C GLU A 251 11.70 -8.64 -19.03
N SER A 252 10.76 -9.33 -19.69
CA SER A 252 10.98 -10.71 -20.20
C SER A 252 9.69 -11.34 -20.75
N GLU A 253 9.79 -11.73 -22.04
CA GLU A 253 9.21 -12.94 -22.65
C GLU A 253 7.76 -12.93 -23.19
N GLY A 254 7.66 -12.67 -24.50
CA GLY A 254 7.13 -13.67 -25.44
C GLY A 254 5.61 -13.83 -25.54
N TYR A 255 4.93 -12.85 -26.13
CA TYR A 255 3.60 -13.06 -26.71
C TYR A 255 3.71 -13.25 -28.23
N ASP A 256 3.37 -14.45 -28.69
CA ASP A 256 3.30 -14.84 -30.11
C ASP A 256 1.95 -14.42 -30.71
N PRO A 257 1.92 -13.53 -31.72
CA PRO A 257 0.69 -13.03 -32.32
C PRO A 257 -0.02 -14.01 -33.27
N LYS A 258 0.38 -15.29 -33.34
CA LYS A 258 -0.23 -16.28 -34.27
C LYS A 258 -1.53 -16.95 -33.82
N LEU A 259 -2.24 -16.44 -32.83
CA LEU A 259 -3.59 -16.92 -32.48
C LEU A 259 -4.68 -15.93 -32.88
N GLY A 260 -5.11 -16.07 -34.14
CA GLY A 260 -6.53 -16.06 -34.55
C GLY A 260 -7.28 -14.73 -34.52
N VAL A 261 -7.36 -14.09 -35.69
CA VAL A 261 -8.38 -13.10 -36.07
C VAL A 261 -9.79 -13.71 -35.94
N VAL A 262 -10.69 -12.98 -35.28
CA VAL A 262 -12.13 -13.04 -35.56
C VAL A 262 -12.59 -11.61 -35.78
N ASP A 263 -13.14 -11.36 -36.97
CA ASP A 263 -13.64 -10.09 -37.44
C ASP A 263 -14.83 -9.55 -36.62
N GLY A 264 -14.83 -8.24 -36.42
CA GLY A 264 -15.92 -7.48 -35.83
C GLY A 264 -15.39 -6.23 -35.15
N ILE A 265 -15.36 -5.11 -35.87
CA ILE A 265 -15.19 -3.78 -35.27
C ILE A 265 -16.58 -3.32 -34.81
N PRO A 266 -16.79 -3.00 -33.51
CA PRO A 266 -17.83 -2.07 -33.13
C PRO A 266 -17.23 -0.67 -33.04
N GLU A 267 -17.87 0.20 -33.80
CA GLU A 267 -17.71 1.64 -33.86
C GLU A 267 -18.17 2.28 -32.54
N ASN A 268 -17.30 2.39 -31.54
CA ASN A 268 -17.60 3.18 -30.31
C ASN A 268 -16.39 3.65 -29.48
N VAL A 269 -15.18 3.69 -30.04
CA VAL A 269 -14.00 4.27 -29.33
C VAL A 269 -14.02 5.81 -29.36
N GLN A 270 -14.71 6.43 -30.32
CA GLN A 270 -14.91 7.89 -30.36
C GLN A 270 -15.91 8.37 -29.28
N GLU A 271 -16.91 7.54 -28.91
CA GLU A 271 -17.92 7.88 -27.90
C GLU A 271 -17.35 7.77 -26.46
N VAL A 272 -16.45 6.80 -26.22
CA VAL A 272 -15.73 6.66 -24.94
C VAL A 272 -14.70 7.79 -24.75
N LEU A 273 -14.03 8.23 -25.82
CA LEU A 273 -13.10 9.35 -25.77
C LEU A 273 -13.80 10.71 -25.62
N HIS A 274 -15.01 10.87 -26.18
CA HIS A 274 -15.82 12.07 -25.95
C HIS A 274 -16.44 12.11 -24.54
N THR A 275 -16.76 10.94 -23.98
CA THR A 275 -17.21 10.82 -22.58
C THR A 275 -16.08 11.13 -21.61
N LEU A 276 -14.86 10.63 -21.84
CA LEU A 276 -13.70 10.88 -20.97
C LEU A 276 -13.21 12.33 -21.01
N LYS A 277 -13.44 13.06 -22.10
CA LYS A 277 -13.12 14.50 -22.19
C LYS A 277 -14.04 15.40 -21.36
N ASN A 278 -15.21 14.91 -20.95
CA ASN A 278 -16.18 15.65 -20.12
C ASN A 278 -16.11 15.29 -18.62
N PHE A 279 -15.16 14.43 -18.20
CA PHE A 279 -15.06 13.98 -16.80
C PHE A 279 -13.89 14.60 -16.01
N THR A 280 -13.14 15.54 -16.58
CA THR A 280 -12.05 16.24 -15.87
C THR A 280 -12.36 17.64 -15.36
N ASP A 281 -13.54 18.20 -15.61
CA ASP A 281 -13.94 19.47 -15.00
C ASP A 281 -15.26 19.33 -14.25
N SER A 282 -15.16 19.05 -12.95
CA SER A 282 -16.14 19.58 -12.00
C SER A 282 -15.36 20.43 -11.01
N PRO A 283 -15.37 21.77 -11.16
CA PRO A 283 -14.84 22.64 -10.11
C PRO A 283 -15.53 22.26 -8.80
N ILE A 284 -14.75 22.23 -7.72
CA ILE A 284 -15.30 22.11 -6.37
C ILE A 284 -16.32 23.24 -6.23
N PRO A 285 -17.61 22.96 -5.91
CA PRO A 285 -18.61 24.00 -5.77
C PRO A 285 -18.10 25.08 -4.83
N GLU A 286 -18.24 26.35 -5.22
CA GLU A 286 -17.74 27.51 -4.49
C GLU A 286 -18.20 27.51 -3.02
N GLU A 287 -19.42 27.00 -2.77
CA GLU A 287 -19.98 26.79 -1.43
C GLU A 287 -19.14 25.84 -0.54
N ARG A 288 -18.52 24.81 -1.13
CA ARG A 288 -17.58 23.91 -0.42
C ARG A 288 -16.24 24.57 -0.15
N LEU A 289 -15.77 25.45 -1.03
CA LEU A 289 -14.55 26.24 -0.83
C LEU A 289 -14.75 27.27 0.28
N THR A 290 -15.91 27.93 0.32
CA THR A 290 -16.31 28.86 1.39
C THR A 290 -16.49 28.15 2.73
N ALA A 291 -17.12 26.98 2.75
CA ALA A 291 -17.27 26.17 3.97
C ALA A 291 -15.93 25.60 4.48
N LEU A 292 -14.95 25.35 3.61
CA LEU A 292 -13.59 24.97 3.99
C LEU A 292 -12.83 26.20 4.53
N SER A 293 -12.91 27.35 3.84
CA SER A 293 -12.32 28.61 4.27
C SER A 293 -12.76 29.01 5.69
N GLN A 294 -14.07 29.03 5.96
CA GLN A 294 -14.63 29.34 7.29
C GLN A 294 -14.25 28.32 8.38
N LYS A 295 -13.97 27.07 8.01
CA LYS A 295 -13.58 26.01 8.95
C LYS A 295 -12.08 26.04 9.29
N PHE A 296 -11.29 26.82 8.53
CA PHE A 296 -9.85 26.98 8.70
C PHE A 296 -9.43 28.40 9.14
N ASP A 297 -10.38 29.30 9.42
CA ASP A 297 -10.12 30.57 10.10
C ASP A 297 -9.60 30.32 11.53
N GLY A 298 -8.26 30.28 11.61
CA GLY A 298 -7.47 29.88 12.77
C GLY A 298 -6.07 29.38 12.38
N CYS A 299 -5.88 28.99 11.12
CA CYS A 299 -4.57 28.64 10.57
C CYS A 299 -4.22 29.56 9.40
N GLY A 300 -3.69 30.74 9.75
CA GLY A 300 -2.98 31.71 8.91
C GLY A 300 -2.96 31.52 7.39
N ALA A 301 -3.69 32.43 6.73
CA ALA A 301 -3.45 33.04 5.42
C ALA A 301 -3.39 32.12 4.18
N LEU A 302 -4.44 32.20 3.36
CA LEU A 302 -4.29 32.20 1.91
C LEU A 302 -4.98 33.44 1.34
N ILE A 303 -4.18 34.36 0.80
CA ILE A 303 -4.64 35.47 -0.04
C ILE A 303 -4.96 34.86 -1.41
N ILE A 304 -6.21 34.96 -1.85
CA ILE A 304 -6.61 34.67 -3.22
C ILE A 304 -6.46 35.98 -4.00
N THR A 305 -5.44 36.08 -4.84
CA THR A 305 -5.43 37.07 -5.92
C THR A 305 -6.05 36.44 -7.16
N GLU A 306 -7.11 37.08 -7.62
CA GLU A 306 -7.88 36.82 -8.84
C GLU A 306 -6.98 36.63 -10.07
N ILE A 307 -7.31 35.65 -10.92
CA ILE A 307 -7.02 35.70 -12.36
C ILE A 307 -8.21 35.10 -13.11
N ASN A 308 -8.70 35.87 -14.09
CA ASN A 308 -9.73 35.56 -15.09
C ASN A 308 -9.47 34.29 -15.89
#